data_AF-A0A9P4QN09-F1
#
_entry.id   AF-A0A9P4QN09-F1
#
_cell.length_a   1.000
_cell.length_b   1.000
_cell.length_c   1.000
_cell.angle_alpha   90.00
_cell.angle_beta   90.00
_cell.angle_gamma   90.00
#
_symmetry.space_group_name_H-M   'P 1'
#
loop_
_entity.id
_entity.type
_entity.pdbx_description
1 polymer ?
#
loop_
_entity_poly.entity_id
_entity_poly.type
_entity_poly.pdbx_seq_one_letter_code
_entity_poly.pdbx_strand_id
1 'polypeptide(L)'
;MVNLASTYRNQGWWTEAEQLDVQVMKTRKRVLGDEHSSTLASMANLALTFQEQGLYNKAYLLLQQCCRLQEKVLGLEHLDTVASLKALQA
;
A
#
# COMPACT_ATOMS: atom_id res chain seq x y z
N MET A 1 8.79 11.77 6.51
CA MET A 1 8.32 12.67 5.44
C MET A 1 6.82 12.44 5.31
N VAL A 2 5.98 13.40 5.70
CA VAL A 2 4.51 13.28 5.59
C VAL A 2 4.13 13.52 4.14
N ASN A 3 3.43 12.59 3.50
CA ASN A 3 2.90 12.77 2.15
C ASN A 3 1.47 13.36 2.21
N LEU A 4 1.01 13.94 1.11
CA LEU A 4 -0.30 14.62 1.05
C LEU A 4 -1.47 13.69 1.45
N ALA A 5 -1.40 12.40 1.09
CA ALA A 5 -2.40 11.41 1.50
C ALA A 5 -2.47 11.25 3.03
N SER A 6 -1.32 11.16 3.72
CA SER A 6 -1.26 11.11 5.18
C SER A 6 -1.80 12.40 5.82
N THR A 7 -1.60 13.55 5.20
CA THR A 7 -2.17 14.82 5.67
C THR A 7 -3.69 14.82 5.58
N TYR A 8 -4.27 14.27 4.51
CA TYR A 8 -5.71 14.12 4.35
C TYR A 8 -6.31 13.13 5.35
N ARG A 9 -5.65 11.99 5.54
CA ARG A 9 -6.02 11.01 6.57
C ARG A 9 -6.11 11.62 7.97
N ASN A 10 -5.07 12.34 8.39
CA ASN A 10 -5.05 12.99 9.70
C ASN A 10 -6.14 14.05 9.89
N GLN A 11 -6.70 14.58 8.80
CA GLN A 11 -7.82 15.54 8.82
C GLN A 11 -9.19 14.88 8.65
N GLY A 12 -9.25 13.55 8.51
CA GLY A 12 -10.49 12.81 8.26
C GLY A 12 -11.00 12.87 6.82
N TRP A 13 -10.18 13.38 5.88
CA TRP A 13 -10.50 13.46 4.45
C TRP A 13 -10.12 12.15 3.76
N TRP A 14 -10.85 11.11 4.13
CA TRP A 14 -10.54 9.74 3.75
C TRP A 14 -10.67 9.47 2.25
N THR A 15 -11.68 10.06 1.62
CA THR A 15 -11.97 9.87 0.19
C THR A 15 -10.88 10.48 -0.66
N GLU A 16 -10.41 11.67 -0.30
CA GLU A 16 -9.33 12.40 -0.96
C GLU A 16 -8.00 11.67 -0.81
N ALA A 17 -7.72 11.14 0.39
CA ALA A 17 -6.56 10.29 0.63
C ALA A 17 -6.59 9.02 -0.25
N GLU A 18 -7.73 8.34 -0.32
CA GLU A 18 -7.90 7.13 -1.14
C GLU A 18 -7.69 7.43 -2.62
N GLN A 19 -8.33 8.47 -3.15
CA GLN A 19 -8.20 8.84 -4.56
C GLN A 19 -6.76 9.13 -4.93
N LEU A 20 -6.04 9.87 -4.07
CA LEU A 20 -4.64 10.20 -4.28
C LEU A 20 -3.76 8.95 -4.26
N ASP A 21 -3.91 8.08 -3.24
CA ASP A 21 -3.14 6.85 -3.13
C ASP A 21 -3.40 5.90 -4.31
N VAL A 22 -4.65 5.76 -4.77
CA VAL A 22 -5.01 4.98 -5.96
C VAL A 22 -4.34 5.54 -7.22
N GLN A 23 -4.34 6.85 -7.40
CA GLN A 23 -3.71 7.49 -8.56
C GLN A 23 -2.19 7.28 -8.56
N VAL A 24 -1.54 7.44 -7.41
CA VAL A 24 -0.10 7.22 -7.25
C VAL A 24 0.25 5.77 -7.55
N MET A 25 -0.50 4.82 -6.96
CA MET A 25 -0.30 3.38 -7.18
C MET A 25 -0.42 3.01 -8.66
N LYS A 26 -1.50 3.44 -9.35
CA LYS A 26 -1.69 3.18 -10.78
C LYS A 26 -0.59 3.80 -11.65
N THR A 27 -0.14 5.01 -11.31
CA THR A 27 0.91 5.69 -12.07
C THR A 27 2.24 4.97 -11.93
N ARG A 28 2.63 4.61 -10.71
CA ARG A 28 3.87 3.85 -10.46
C ARG A 28 3.83 2.47 -11.10
N LYS A 29 2.68 1.78 -10.99
CA LYS A 29 2.43 0.51 -11.67
C LYS A 29 2.70 0.61 -13.18
N ARG A 30 2.20 1.68 -13.83
CA ARG A 30 2.40 1.90 -15.27
C ARG A 30 3.83 2.27 -15.66
N VAL A 31 4.52 3.08 -14.84
CA VAL A 31 5.84 3.64 -15.19
C VAL A 31 6.98 2.72 -14.77
N LEU A 32 6.87 2.09 -13.60
CA LEU A 32 7.93 1.31 -12.96
C LEU A 32 7.65 -0.19 -12.98
N GLY A 33 6.39 -0.59 -13.22
CA GLY A 33 5.93 -1.97 -13.12
C GLY A 33 5.36 -2.33 -11.74
N ASP A 34 4.67 -3.46 -11.70
CA ASP A 34 3.97 -4.02 -10.53
C ASP A 34 4.94 -4.38 -9.39
N GLU A 35 6.14 -4.79 -9.78
CA GLU A 35 7.16 -5.40 -8.94
C GLU A 35 8.14 -4.38 -8.33
N HIS A 36 8.06 -3.12 -8.75
CA HIS A 36 8.96 -2.09 -8.27
C HIS A 36 8.67 -1.71 -6.81
N SER A 37 9.71 -1.57 -6.00
CA SER A 37 9.60 -1.22 -4.56
C SER A 37 8.71 -0.01 -4.29
N SER A 38 8.82 1.04 -5.10
CA SER A 38 7.95 2.22 -5.00
C SER A 38 6.48 1.95 -5.32
N THR A 39 6.15 1.01 -6.21
CA THR A 39 4.77 0.57 -6.48
C THR A 39 4.20 -0.15 -5.26
N LEU A 40 4.99 -1.06 -4.70
CA LEU A 40 4.64 -1.83 -3.49
C LEU A 40 4.43 -0.92 -2.27
N ALA A 41 5.31 0.07 -2.07
CA ALA A 41 5.14 1.09 -1.03
C ALA A 41 3.85 1.91 -1.20
N SER A 42 3.43 2.17 -2.44
CA SER A 42 2.14 2.82 -2.70
C SER A 42 0.94 1.94 -2.40
N MET A 43 1.04 0.62 -2.62
CA MET A 43 0.01 -0.33 -2.22
C MET A 43 -0.15 -0.38 -0.70
N ALA A 44 0.97 -0.36 0.04
CA ALA A 44 0.94 -0.31 1.51
C ALA A 44 0.29 0.98 2.04
N ASN A 45 0.59 2.14 1.43
CA ASN A 45 -0.05 3.41 1.81
C ASN A 45 -1.56 3.40 1.59
N LEU A 46 -2.02 2.86 0.44
CA LEU A 46 -3.44 2.71 0.16
C LEU A 46 -4.13 1.75 1.14
N ALA A 47 -3.46 0.67 1.54
CA ALA A 47 -3.97 -0.26 2.53
C ALA A 47 -4.14 0.40 3.91
N LEU A 48 -3.17 1.22 4.34
CA LEU A 48 -3.30 2.05 5.55
C LEU A 48 -4.51 2.98 5.46
N THR A 49 -4.70 3.65 4.32
CA THR A 49 -5.88 4.50 4.09
C THR A 49 -7.18 3.71 4.25
N PHE A 50 -7.26 2.48 3.74
CA PHE A 50 -8.42 1.61 3.95
C PHE A 50 -8.59 1.16 5.42
N GLN A 51 -7.51 0.88 6.15
CA GLN A 51 -7.59 0.54 7.57
C GLN A 51 -8.13 1.70 8.41
N GLU A 52 -7.63 2.91 8.18
CA GLU A 52 -8.09 4.11 8.90
C GLU A 52 -9.56 4.45 8.58
N GLN A 53 -10.06 4.04 7.41
CA GLN A 53 -11.48 4.08 7.04
C GLN A 53 -12.34 2.94 7.63
N GLY A 54 -11.74 1.93 8.25
CA GLY A 54 -12.43 0.71 8.70
C GLY A 54 -12.75 -0.30 7.58
N LEU A 55 -12.20 -0.12 6.37
CA LEU A 55 -12.37 -1.01 5.22
C LEU A 55 -11.33 -2.13 5.21
N TYR A 56 -11.28 -2.92 6.30
CA TYR A 56 -10.25 -3.94 6.52
C TYR A 56 -10.16 -4.99 5.41
N ASN A 57 -11.29 -5.40 4.81
CA ASN A 57 -11.29 -6.36 3.70
C ASN A 57 -10.55 -5.84 2.47
N LYS A 58 -10.71 -4.55 2.14
CA LYS A 58 -9.99 -3.93 1.01
C LYS A 58 -8.50 -3.82 1.32
N ALA A 59 -8.15 -3.42 2.54
CA ALA A 59 -6.75 -3.37 2.99
C ALA A 59 -6.07 -4.74 2.91
N TYR A 60 -6.74 -5.78 3.41
CA TYR A 60 -6.24 -7.15 3.42
C TYR A 60 -5.97 -7.68 2.00
N LEU A 61 -6.95 -7.55 1.09
CA LEU A 61 -6.80 -8.00 -0.30
C LEU A 61 -5.62 -7.30 -1.00
N LEU A 62 -5.46 -6.00 -0.74
CA LEU A 62 -4.38 -5.21 -1.33
C LEU A 62 -3.00 -5.60 -0.78
N LEU A 63 -2.88 -5.77 0.55
CA LEU A 63 -1.63 -6.24 1.17
C LEU A 63 -1.29 -7.67 0.74
N GLN A 64 -2.28 -8.56 0.60
CA GLN A 64 -2.06 -9.91 0.10
C GLN A 64 -1.51 -9.90 -1.34
N GLN A 65 -2.00 -8.99 -2.19
CA GLN A 65 -1.44 -8.80 -3.53
C GLN A 65 0.00 -8.26 -3.46
N CYS A 66 0.27 -7.29 -2.58
CA CYS A 66 1.60 -6.72 -2.38
C CYS A 66 2.61 -7.78 -1.95
N CYS A 67 2.29 -8.62 -0.96
CA CYS A 67 3.16 -9.70 -0.50
C CYS A 67 3.47 -10.72 -1.60
N ARG A 68 2.47 -11.13 -2.39
CA ARG A 68 2.68 -12.06 -3.51
C ARG A 68 3.63 -11.51 -4.57
N LEU A 69 3.59 -10.20 -4.82
CA LEU A 69 4.51 -9.54 -5.75
C LEU A 69 5.91 -9.42 -5.14
N GLN A 70 6.02 -9.02 -3.87
CA GLN A 70 7.30 -8.95 -3.16
C GLN A 70 8.01 -10.29 -3.08
N GLU A 71 7.29 -11.37 -2.79
CA GLU A 71 7.84 -12.72 -2.73
C GLU A 71 8.46 -13.15 -4.06
N LYS A 72 7.81 -12.83 -5.19
CA LYS A 72 8.36 -13.13 -6.53
C LYS A 72 9.64 -12.38 -6.86
N VAL A 73 9.77 -11.14 -6.39
CA VAL A 73 10.84 -10.22 -6.81
C VAL A 73 12.04 -10.29 -5.89
N LEU A 74 11.77 -10.30 -4.58
CA LEU A 74 12.76 -10.11 -3.53
C LEU A 74 13.00 -11.38 -2.71
N GLY A 75 12.12 -12.39 -2.84
CA GLY A 75 12.11 -13.58 -2.01
C GLY A 75 11.45 -13.37 -0.65
N LEU A 76 11.21 -14.49 0.05
CA LEU A 76 10.54 -14.54 1.37
C LEU A 76 11.31 -13.83 2.49
N GLU A 77 12.63 -13.70 2.38
CA GLU A 77 13.50 -13.17 3.44
C GLU A 77 13.70 -11.65 3.39
N HIS A 78 13.19 -10.96 2.37
CA HIS A 78 13.39 -9.53 2.23
C HIS A 78 12.59 -8.73 3.28
N LEU A 79 13.22 -7.71 3.86
CA LEU A 79 12.67 -6.84 4.91
C LEU A 79 11.26 -6.29 4.56
N ASP A 80 11.07 -5.88 3.31
CA ASP A 80 9.78 -5.36 2.82
C ASP A 80 8.68 -6.43 2.73
N THR A 81 9.03 -7.67 2.38
CA THR A 81 8.12 -8.83 2.39
C THR A 81 7.70 -9.15 3.82
N VAL A 82 8.66 -9.18 4.75
CA VAL A 82 8.42 -9.45 6.17
C VAL A 82 7.58 -8.35 6.82
N ALA A 83 7.82 -7.08 6.50
CA ALA A 83 7.03 -5.96 7.01
C ALA A 83 5.57 -6.04 6.55
N SER A 84 5.37 -6.39 5.27
CA SER A 84 4.03 -6.55 4.69
C SER A 84 3.30 -7.78 5.26
N LEU A 85 4.01 -8.88 5.53
CA LEU A 85 3.46 -10.05 6.22
C LEU A 85 3.05 -9.74 7.67
N LYS A 86 3.85 -8.97 8.40
CA LYS A 86 3.48 -8.49 9.74
C LYS A 86 2.23 -7.62 9.70
N ALA A 87 2.11 -6.74 8.69
CA ALA A 87 0.91 -5.92 8.50
C ALA A 87 -0.34 -6.72 8.11
N LEU A 88 -0.20 -7.94 7.58
CA LEU A 88 -1.32 -8.87 7.35
C LEU A 88 -1.74 -9.65 8.60
N GLN A 89 -0.85 -9.78 9.59
CA GLN A 89 -1.06 -10.54 10.82
C GLN A 89 -1.45 -9.68 12.04
N ALA A 90 -1.38 -8.35 11.90
CA ALA A 90 -1.73 -7.36 12.92
C ALA A 90 -3.17 -6.86 12.76
#